data_AF-A0A382KT56-F1
#
_entry.id   AF-A0A382KT56-F1
#
_cell.length_a   1.000
_cell.length_b   1.000
_cell.length_c   1.000
_cell.angle_alpha   90.00
_cell.angle_beta   90.00
_cell.angle_gamma   90.00
#
_symmetry.space_group_name_H-M   'P 1'
#
loop_
_entity.id
_entity.type
_entity.pdbx_description
1 polymer ?
#
loop_
_entity_poly.entity_id
_entity_poly.type
_entity_poly.pdbx_seq_one_letter_code
_entity_poly.pdbx_strand_id
1 'polypeptide(L)'
;MSTVAVEVIYRGIFQRTLARNIVRSIVFAARKEGKIGTAFGRYGDSPERNGIPAKQFAVVADNAEELEETLARYEPTEVDVTINVDDTMCKGIESWAWYGLQPINQLTKANGTLIVTSRQDADSLIEDIHQKDTAFGLSISKSTVSFSGLWVYKDDHTDARILGTLCNVCPQLFSFDSMAQAMAEQGNDETKVASARRAYDGATTRQVEPGEGSSEVPFTFDLLGWQAMEEGLVIRAQGKGGGFRGGDEGFQPDRNEVFKKFSTRSMRPVINFETCIKCTLCWLQCPDTCFDVTPDGLFDANMESCCGCGVCEAVCPVPDCVTMVSEADFN
;
A
#
# COMPACT_ATOMS: atom_id res chain seq x y z
N MET A 1 19.29 23.79 -2.23
CA MET A 1 18.36 22.80 -1.67
C MET A 1 18.04 21.78 -2.74
N SER A 2 18.95 20.84 -2.93
CA SER A 2 18.83 19.69 -3.84
C SER A 2 18.42 18.44 -3.04
N THR A 3 17.51 18.59 -2.09
CA THR A 3 16.97 17.47 -1.34
C THR A 3 16.04 16.66 -2.23
N VAL A 4 16.38 15.39 -2.43
CA VAL A 4 15.57 14.43 -3.18
C VAL A 4 14.97 13.44 -2.19
N ALA A 5 13.64 13.33 -2.19
CA ALA A 5 12.91 12.44 -1.30
C ALA A 5 12.19 11.35 -2.10
N VAL A 6 12.23 10.13 -1.57
CA VAL A 6 11.53 8.96 -2.12
C VAL A 6 10.68 8.36 -1.00
N GLU A 7 9.40 8.10 -1.27
CA GLU A 7 8.58 7.27 -0.40
C GLU A 7 8.41 5.87 -1.00
N VAL A 8 8.35 4.86 -0.15
CA VAL A 8 8.01 3.48 -0.48
C VAL A 8 6.77 3.11 0.33
N ILE A 9 5.68 2.85 -0.38
CA ILE A 9 4.37 2.48 0.15
C ILE A 9 4.23 0.98 0.00
N TYR A 10 3.97 0.29 1.10
CA TYR A 10 4.01 -1.16 1.17
C TYR A 10 2.94 -1.73 2.10
N ARG A 11 2.59 -3.00 1.91
CA ARG A 11 1.70 -3.74 2.83
C ARG A 11 2.47 -4.12 4.10
N GLY A 12 2.02 -3.59 5.24
CA GLY A 12 2.64 -3.81 6.55
C GLY A 12 2.82 -5.30 6.85
N ILE A 13 3.94 -5.62 7.51
CA ILE A 13 4.44 -6.99 7.75
C ILE A 13 4.83 -7.74 6.47
N PHE A 14 3.95 -7.81 5.46
CA PHE A 14 4.13 -8.62 4.27
C PHE A 14 5.24 -8.14 3.34
N GLN A 15 5.51 -6.83 3.35
CA GLN A 15 6.46 -6.19 2.45
C GLN A 15 7.47 -5.29 3.19
N ARG A 16 7.49 -5.34 4.53
CA ARG A 16 8.34 -4.50 5.36
C ARG A 16 9.83 -4.62 5.01
N THR A 17 10.31 -5.85 4.85
CA THR A 17 11.72 -6.10 4.52
C THR A 17 12.06 -5.64 3.11
N LEU A 18 11.14 -5.80 2.16
CA LEU A 18 11.26 -5.29 0.79
C LEU A 18 11.42 -3.76 0.80
N ALA A 19 10.50 -3.04 1.45
CA ALA A 19 10.56 -1.58 1.54
C ALA A 19 11.86 -1.10 2.21
N ARG A 20 12.27 -1.76 3.31
CA ARG A 20 13.53 -1.46 4.01
C ARG A 20 14.76 -1.63 3.13
N ASN A 21 14.81 -2.70 2.34
CA ASN A 21 15.94 -2.94 1.44
C ASN A 21 16.03 -1.87 0.34
N ILE A 22 14.88 -1.42 -0.18
CA ILE A 22 14.80 -0.34 -1.17
C ILE A 22 15.35 0.97 -0.57
N VAL A 23 14.77 1.47 0.52
CA VAL A 23 15.19 2.77 1.11
C VAL A 23 16.65 2.76 1.58
N ARG A 24 17.13 1.62 2.10
CA ARG A 24 18.52 1.47 2.52
C ARG A 24 19.48 1.47 1.33
N SER A 25 19.12 0.80 0.24
CA SER A 25 19.95 0.78 -0.98
C SER A 25 20.05 2.16 -1.63
N ILE A 26 18.97 2.95 -1.59
CA ILE A 26 18.96 4.36 -2.02
C ILE A 26 20.05 5.16 -1.27
N VAL A 27 20.07 5.08 0.06
CA VAL A 27 21.06 5.82 0.87
C VAL A 27 22.49 5.33 0.59
N PHE A 28 22.69 4.02 0.43
CA PHE A 28 24.02 3.48 0.13
C PHE A 28 24.53 3.85 -1.26
N ALA A 29 23.67 3.86 -2.27
CA ALA A 29 24.02 4.31 -3.61
C ALA A 29 24.37 5.81 -3.63
N ALA A 30 23.56 6.65 -2.95
CA ALA A 30 23.83 8.08 -2.84
C ALA A 30 25.21 8.38 -2.23
N ARG A 31 25.64 7.61 -1.22
CA ARG A 31 26.96 7.76 -0.60
C ARG A 31 28.13 7.51 -1.55
N LYS A 32 27.94 6.80 -2.66
CA LYS A 32 28.98 6.60 -3.69
C LYS A 32 29.31 7.88 -4.44
N GLU A 33 28.39 8.84 -4.42
CA GLU A 33 28.54 10.14 -5.08
C GLU A 33 28.78 11.27 -4.08
N GLY A 34 29.20 10.93 -2.86
CA GLY A 34 29.50 11.91 -1.81
C GLY A 34 28.27 12.56 -1.15
N LYS A 35 27.06 12.12 -1.51
CA LYS A 35 25.81 12.61 -0.92
C LYS A 35 25.56 11.98 0.44
N ILE A 36 24.75 12.67 1.25
CA ILE A 36 24.30 12.19 2.55
C ILE A 36 22.81 11.83 2.46
N GLY A 37 22.37 10.80 3.17
CA GLY A 37 20.97 10.45 3.22
C GLY A 37 20.56 9.74 4.50
N THR A 38 19.25 9.72 4.75
CA THR A 38 18.59 9.04 5.86
C THR A 38 17.47 8.16 5.33
N ALA A 39 17.16 7.10 6.06
CA ALA A 39 16.01 6.25 5.79
C ALA A 39 15.24 5.98 7.09
N PHE A 40 13.93 6.17 7.06
CA PHE A 40 13.07 6.04 8.24
C PHE A 40 11.65 5.61 7.86
N GLY A 41 10.93 4.99 8.78
CA GLY A 41 9.51 4.65 8.63
C GLY A 41 8.61 5.76 9.17
N ARG A 42 7.41 5.89 8.62
CA ARG A 42 6.39 6.78 9.18
C ARG A 42 5.97 6.29 10.56
N TYR A 43 6.14 7.14 11.56
CA TYR A 43 5.92 6.73 12.96
C TYR A 43 4.48 6.27 13.23
N GLY A 44 3.48 6.90 12.59
CA GLY A 44 2.06 6.56 12.74
C GLY A 44 1.69 5.15 12.25
N ASP A 45 2.52 4.51 11.44
CA ASP A 45 2.30 3.13 10.99
C ASP A 45 2.83 2.10 11.99
N SER A 46 3.48 2.53 13.08
CA SER A 46 4.03 1.66 14.12
C SER A 46 3.04 1.43 15.27
N PRO A 47 2.84 0.18 15.74
CA PRO A 47 3.38 -1.04 15.17
C PRO A 47 2.64 -1.40 13.88
N GLU A 48 3.35 -1.95 12.90
CA GLU A 48 2.73 -2.40 11.64
C GLU A 48 1.72 -3.53 11.87
N ARG A 49 0.78 -3.68 10.94
CA ARG A 49 -0.23 -4.76 10.91
C ARG A 49 -0.21 -5.44 9.56
N ASN A 50 -0.65 -6.70 9.52
CA ASN A 50 -0.72 -7.49 8.28
C ASN A 50 -1.59 -6.77 7.25
N GLY A 51 -1.02 -6.43 6.09
CA GLY A 51 -1.76 -5.89 4.95
C GLY A 51 -2.14 -4.40 5.03
N ILE A 52 -2.06 -3.79 6.23
CA ILE A 52 -2.35 -2.36 6.38
C ILE A 52 -1.22 -1.55 5.71
N PRO A 53 -1.54 -0.61 4.80
CA PRO A 53 -0.53 0.21 4.14
C PRO A 53 0.38 0.94 5.15
N ALA A 54 1.68 0.92 4.86
CA ALA A 54 2.71 1.60 5.63
C ALA A 54 3.69 2.31 4.70
N LYS A 55 4.41 3.30 5.24
CA LYS A 55 5.39 4.09 4.48
C LYS A 55 6.79 4.03 5.08
N GLN A 56 7.78 3.95 4.19
CA GLN A 56 9.18 4.23 4.49
C GLN A 56 9.70 5.28 3.53
N PHE A 57 10.65 6.09 4.00
CA PHE A 57 11.22 7.19 3.24
C PHE A 57 12.72 7.00 3.12
N ALA A 58 13.26 7.43 1.98
CA ALA A 58 14.67 7.73 1.80
C ALA A 58 14.79 9.20 1.39
N VAL A 59 15.59 9.96 2.13
CA VAL A 59 15.85 11.37 1.84
C VAL A 59 17.34 11.55 1.65
N VAL A 60 17.73 12.13 0.52
CA VAL A 60 19.12 12.34 0.12
C VAL A 60 19.33 13.82 -0.14
N ALA A 61 20.45 14.35 0.33
CA ALA A 61 20.87 15.74 0.13
C ALA A 61 22.37 15.80 -0.19
N ASP A 62 22.81 16.93 -0.73
CA ASP A 62 24.23 17.12 -1.08
C ASP A 62 25.08 17.41 0.17
N ASN A 63 24.49 17.92 1.25
CA ASN A 63 25.19 18.22 2.50
C ASN A 63 24.31 18.01 3.75
N ALA A 64 24.94 18.05 4.93
CA ALA A 64 24.28 17.75 6.20
C ALA A 64 23.23 18.80 6.59
N GLU A 65 23.48 20.08 6.32
CA GLU A 65 22.57 21.18 6.66
C GLU A 65 21.22 21.02 5.95
N GLU A 66 21.24 20.68 4.65
CA GLU A 66 20.03 20.39 3.87
C GLU A 66 19.27 19.14 4.37
N LEU A 67 19.97 18.16 4.94
CA LEU A 67 19.34 16.96 5.49
C LEU A 67 18.68 17.21 6.84
N GLU A 68 19.28 18.07 7.68
CA GLU A 68 18.79 18.36 9.04
C GLU A 68 17.35 18.86 9.08
N GLU A 69 16.92 19.64 8.07
CA GLU A 69 15.54 20.11 7.94
C GLU A 69 14.50 18.99 7.82
N THR A 70 14.93 17.80 7.41
CA THR A 70 14.08 16.63 7.19
C THR A 70 14.10 15.66 8.36
N LEU A 71 15.14 15.70 9.21
CA LEU A 71 15.31 14.79 10.35
C LEU A 71 14.27 15.02 11.47
N ALA A 72 13.63 16.19 11.50
CA ALA A 72 12.61 16.55 12.49
C ALA A 72 11.16 16.30 11.99
N ARG A 73 10.96 15.59 10.89
CA ARG A 73 9.64 15.36 10.29
C ARG A 73 9.19 13.90 10.43
N TYR A 74 7.88 13.69 10.61
CA TYR A 74 7.29 12.34 10.61
C TYR A 74 7.14 11.74 9.21
N GLU A 75 6.92 12.60 8.21
CA GLU A 75 6.91 12.28 6.79
C GLU A 75 7.29 13.53 5.97
N PRO A 76 7.88 13.37 4.78
CA PRO A 76 8.01 14.46 3.81
C PRO A 76 6.65 14.99 3.37
N THR A 77 6.55 16.29 3.08
CA THR A 77 5.32 16.90 2.51
C THR A 77 5.19 16.64 1.02
N GLU A 78 6.31 16.47 0.34
CA GLU A 78 6.40 16.18 -1.09
C GLU A 78 7.62 15.29 -1.37
N VAL A 79 7.51 14.42 -2.36
CA VAL A 79 8.55 13.47 -2.80
C VAL A 79 8.73 13.49 -4.31
N ASP A 80 9.97 13.28 -4.75
CA ASP A 80 10.35 13.23 -6.16
C ASP A 80 9.90 11.92 -6.79
N VAL A 81 9.92 10.84 -6.01
CA VAL A 81 9.43 9.52 -6.43
C VAL A 81 8.57 8.89 -5.35
N THR A 82 7.38 8.44 -5.73
CA THR A 82 6.55 7.53 -4.92
C THR A 82 6.69 6.13 -5.47
N ILE A 83 7.00 5.15 -4.63
CA ILE A 83 7.14 3.74 -5.00
C ILE A 83 6.01 2.96 -4.34
N ASN A 84 5.05 2.50 -5.12
CA ASN A 84 4.00 1.60 -4.70
C ASN A 84 4.38 0.14 -5.03
N VAL A 85 4.53 -0.71 -4.00
CA VAL A 85 4.91 -2.13 -4.20
C VAL A 85 3.74 -3.12 -4.30
N ASP A 86 2.51 -2.61 -4.34
CA ASP A 86 1.27 -3.38 -4.57
C ASP A 86 0.22 -2.50 -5.27
N ASP A 87 -0.13 -2.84 -6.50
CA ASP A 87 -1.00 -2.03 -7.35
C ASP A 87 -2.41 -1.81 -6.81
N THR A 88 -2.90 -2.71 -5.97
CA THR A 88 -4.19 -2.56 -5.30
C THR A 88 -4.26 -1.33 -4.38
N MET A 89 -3.11 -0.78 -3.96
CA MET A 89 -3.04 0.48 -3.21
C MET A 89 -3.22 1.74 -4.09
N CYS A 90 -3.31 1.59 -5.42
CA CYS A 90 -3.69 2.70 -6.31
C CYS A 90 -5.09 3.24 -5.97
N LYS A 91 -5.99 2.36 -5.51
CA LYS A 91 -7.34 2.65 -4.99
C LYS A 91 -7.35 3.48 -3.70
N GLY A 92 -6.19 3.91 -3.24
CA GLY A 92 -6.01 4.69 -2.02
C GLY A 92 -5.41 3.87 -0.89
N ILE A 93 -4.76 4.58 0.02
CA ILE A 93 -4.09 4.01 1.18
C ILE A 93 -4.63 4.63 2.46
N GLU A 94 -4.76 3.82 3.49
CA GLU A 94 -5.14 4.30 4.81
C GLU A 94 -4.10 3.84 5.83
N SER A 95 -3.54 4.81 6.55
CA SER A 95 -2.61 4.52 7.63
C SER A 95 -3.33 3.85 8.80
N TRP A 96 -2.60 3.05 9.57
CA TRP A 96 -3.07 2.56 10.87
C TRP A 96 -3.48 3.69 11.83
N ALA A 97 -2.91 4.89 11.69
CA ALA A 97 -3.23 6.05 12.51
C ALA A 97 -4.55 6.75 12.13
N TRP A 98 -5.32 6.19 11.19
CA TRP A 98 -6.71 6.56 10.92
C TRP A 98 -6.91 8.00 10.43
N TYR A 99 -6.16 8.37 9.39
CA TYR A 99 -6.19 9.71 8.80
C TYR A 99 -7.19 9.88 7.65
N GLY A 100 -8.03 8.86 7.40
CA GLY A 100 -8.83 8.78 6.18
C GLY A 100 -8.05 8.14 5.04
N LEU A 101 -8.74 7.97 3.91
CA LEU A 101 -8.14 7.44 2.69
C LEU A 101 -7.28 8.54 2.04
N GLN A 102 -6.05 8.20 1.69
CA GLN A 102 -5.08 9.07 1.05
C GLN A 102 -4.82 8.57 -0.39
N PRO A 103 -4.84 9.46 -1.39
CA PRO A 103 -4.39 9.14 -2.74
C PRO A 103 -2.96 8.56 -2.74
N ILE A 104 -2.71 7.55 -3.57
CA ILE A 104 -1.37 6.95 -3.70
C ILE A 104 -0.32 7.96 -4.18
N ASN A 105 -0.75 8.95 -4.97
CA ASN A 105 0.07 10.02 -5.56
C ASN A 105 0.05 11.31 -4.72
N GLN A 106 -0.47 11.29 -3.48
CA GLN A 106 -0.65 12.49 -2.67
C GLN A 106 0.65 13.28 -2.48
N LEU A 107 1.73 12.61 -2.11
CA LEU A 107 3.02 13.26 -1.85
C LEU A 107 3.87 13.44 -3.12
N THR A 108 3.53 12.80 -4.24
CA THR A 108 4.30 12.94 -5.48
C THR A 108 4.28 14.40 -5.95
N LYS A 109 5.45 15.00 -6.16
CA LYS A 109 5.61 16.38 -6.68
C LYS A 109 5.02 16.51 -8.08
N ALA A 110 4.75 17.75 -8.49
CA ALA A 110 4.54 18.06 -9.90
C ALA A 110 5.75 17.61 -10.73
N ASN A 111 5.50 16.85 -11.80
CA ASN A 111 6.50 16.17 -12.64
C ASN A 111 7.40 15.16 -11.89
N GLY A 112 7.05 14.79 -10.65
CA GLY A 112 7.61 13.62 -9.97
C GLY A 112 7.11 12.32 -10.61
N THR A 113 7.59 11.17 -10.13
CA THR A 113 7.20 9.86 -10.69
C THR A 113 6.58 8.94 -9.66
N LEU A 114 5.45 8.33 -9.98
CA LEU A 114 4.88 7.18 -9.30
C LEU A 114 5.36 5.89 -9.99
N ILE A 115 6.15 5.08 -9.28
CA ILE A 115 6.52 3.73 -9.69
C ILE A 115 5.53 2.75 -9.09
N VAL A 116 4.87 1.92 -9.90
CA VAL A 116 3.94 0.89 -9.42
C VAL A 116 4.44 -0.51 -9.80
N THR A 117 4.45 -1.41 -8.82
CA THR A 117 4.69 -2.83 -9.07
C THR A 117 3.38 -3.49 -9.50
N SER A 118 3.25 -3.80 -10.79
CA SER A 118 1.99 -4.32 -11.35
C SER A 118 2.21 -5.19 -12.58
N ARG A 119 1.21 -6.03 -12.90
CA ARG A 119 1.06 -6.63 -14.23
C ARG A 119 0.19 -5.80 -15.17
N GLN A 120 -0.69 -4.97 -14.62
CA GLN A 120 -1.61 -4.11 -15.35
C GLN A 120 -0.86 -3.08 -16.20
N ASP A 121 -1.47 -2.62 -17.28
CA ASP A 121 -0.97 -1.47 -18.04
C ASP A 121 -1.27 -0.14 -17.32
N ALA A 122 -0.70 0.93 -17.86
CA ALA A 122 -0.77 2.24 -17.21
C ALA A 122 -2.17 2.83 -17.24
N ASP A 123 -2.93 2.63 -18.32
CA ASP A 123 -4.29 3.18 -18.44
C ASP A 123 -5.23 2.49 -17.45
N SER A 124 -5.11 1.16 -17.30
CA SER A 124 -5.87 0.39 -16.30
C SER A 124 -5.56 0.85 -14.87
N LEU A 125 -4.28 1.08 -14.53
CA LEU A 125 -3.91 1.59 -13.21
C LEU A 125 -4.44 3.00 -12.95
N ILE A 126 -4.48 3.85 -13.98
CA ILE A 126 -4.96 5.22 -13.85
C ILE A 126 -6.44 5.25 -13.47
N GLU A 127 -7.26 4.29 -13.90
CA GLU A 127 -8.66 4.19 -13.48
C GLU A 127 -8.81 4.11 -11.94
N ASP A 128 -7.84 3.49 -11.25
CA ASP A 128 -7.82 3.38 -9.79
C ASP A 128 -7.12 4.55 -9.09
N ILE A 129 -6.19 5.23 -9.77
CA ILE A 129 -5.41 6.32 -9.19
C ILE A 129 -6.28 7.57 -9.10
N HIS A 130 -6.40 8.13 -7.91
CA HIS A 130 -7.13 9.38 -7.69
C HIS A 130 -6.53 10.54 -8.48
N GLN A 131 -7.41 11.39 -9.01
CA GLN A 131 -7.03 12.60 -9.74
C GLN A 131 -6.14 13.52 -8.90
N LYS A 132 -5.21 14.20 -9.59
CA LYS A 132 -4.31 15.21 -9.01
C LYS A 132 -4.32 16.45 -9.89
N ASP A 133 -4.18 17.61 -9.26
CA ASP A 133 -4.15 18.91 -9.94
C ASP A 133 -2.83 19.17 -10.69
N THR A 134 -1.81 18.36 -10.44
CA THR A 134 -0.49 18.47 -11.06
C THR A 134 -0.15 17.20 -11.82
N ALA A 135 0.51 17.37 -12.97
CA ALA A 135 0.96 16.25 -13.77
C ALA A 135 2.06 15.46 -13.05
N PHE A 136 2.11 14.15 -13.29
CA PHE A 136 3.16 13.27 -12.76
C PHE A 136 3.46 12.13 -13.74
N GLY A 137 4.64 11.53 -13.66
CA GLY A 137 4.98 10.35 -14.43
C GLY A 137 4.48 9.07 -13.75
N LEU A 138 3.94 8.13 -14.51
CA LEU A 138 3.62 6.77 -14.07
C LEU A 138 4.57 5.77 -14.74
N SER A 139 5.36 5.06 -13.94
CA SER A 139 6.29 4.04 -14.40
C SER A 139 5.94 2.69 -13.78
N ILE A 140 5.98 1.61 -14.56
CA ILE A 140 5.54 0.29 -14.10
C ILE A 140 6.73 -0.66 -13.98
N SER A 141 6.98 -1.11 -12.74
CA SER A 141 7.87 -2.24 -12.48
C SER A 141 7.08 -3.52 -12.70
N LYS A 142 7.16 -4.09 -13.91
CA LYS A 142 6.39 -5.28 -14.28
C LYS A 142 6.75 -6.49 -13.40
N SER A 143 5.85 -6.84 -12.48
CA SER A 143 5.98 -7.97 -11.57
C SER A 143 4.64 -8.34 -10.95
N THR A 144 4.56 -9.53 -10.36
CA THR A 144 3.56 -9.82 -9.33
C THR A 144 3.94 -9.14 -8.02
N VAL A 145 2.94 -8.93 -7.16
CA VAL A 145 3.17 -8.50 -5.78
C VAL A 145 4.09 -9.50 -5.06
N SER A 146 5.07 -8.95 -4.34
CA SER A 146 6.06 -9.73 -3.58
C SER A 146 5.68 -9.72 -2.11
N PHE A 147 4.93 -10.72 -1.66
CA PHE A 147 4.59 -10.93 -0.26
C PHE A 147 5.50 -11.95 0.41
N SER A 148 5.87 -11.66 1.65
CA SER A 148 6.59 -12.58 2.54
C SER A 148 6.06 -12.49 3.98
N GLY A 149 6.45 -13.42 4.85
CA GLY A 149 6.06 -13.35 6.27
C GLY A 149 6.94 -12.41 7.08
N LEU A 150 6.58 -12.15 8.34
CA LEU A 150 7.33 -11.29 9.27
C LEU A 150 8.84 -11.59 9.36
N TRP A 151 9.20 -12.88 9.25
CA TRP A 151 10.55 -13.41 9.44
C TRP A 151 11.22 -13.87 8.14
N VAL A 152 10.54 -13.77 7.01
CA VAL A 152 11.00 -14.28 5.73
C VAL A 152 11.12 -13.12 4.76
N TYR A 153 12.20 -13.11 3.98
CA TYR A 153 12.33 -12.24 2.82
C TYR A 153 12.20 -13.08 1.56
N LYS A 154 11.27 -12.72 0.68
CA LYS A 154 11.14 -13.33 -0.64
C LYS A 154 12.02 -12.57 -1.61
N ASP A 155 13.22 -13.08 -1.86
CA ASP A 155 14.13 -12.47 -2.84
C ASP A 155 13.75 -12.84 -4.27
N ASP A 156 12.68 -12.22 -4.77
CA ASP A 156 12.21 -12.37 -6.16
C ASP A 156 12.65 -11.21 -7.07
N HIS A 157 13.72 -10.52 -6.68
CA HIS A 157 14.32 -9.38 -7.39
C HIS A 157 13.35 -8.21 -7.61
N THR A 158 12.27 -8.11 -6.83
CA THR A 158 11.34 -6.98 -6.89
C THR A 158 12.04 -5.68 -6.48
N ASP A 159 12.85 -5.72 -5.41
CA ASP A 159 13.71 -4.62 -4.98
C ASP A 159 14.66 -4.17 -6.10
N ALA A 160 15.36 -5.10 -6.74
CA ALA A 160 16.33 -4.81 -7.80
C ALA A 160 15.66 -4.13 -9.00
N ARG A 161 14.51 -4.63 -9.44
CA ARG A 161 13.76 -4.03 -10.57
C ARG A 161 13.26 -2.63 -10.24
N ILE A 162 12.76 -2.42 -9.03
CA ILE A 162 12.35 -1.09 -8.55
C ILE A 162 13.54 -0.14 -8.51
N LEU A 163 14.68 -0.56 -7.94
CA LEU A 163 15.88 0.28 -7.84
C LEU A 163 16.46 0.63 -9.22
N GLY A 164 16.43 -0.30 -10.17
CA GLY A 164 16.78 -0.05 -11.56
C GLY A 164 15.86 0.99 -12.20
N THR A 165 14.54 0.83 -12.04
CA THR A 165 13.54 1.79 -12.53
C THR A 165 13.73 3.16 -11.89
N LEU A 166 14.01 3.23 -10.58
CA LEU A 166 14.30 4.46 -9.85
C LEU A 166 15.49 5.22 -10.43
N CYS A 167 16.59 4.51 -10.76
CA CYS A 167 17.76 5.14 -11.39
C CYS A 167 17.42 5.77 -12.75
N ASN A 168 16.44 5.23 -13.48
CA ASN A 168 16.01 5.74 -14.78
C ASN A 168 15.13 6.98 -14.62
N VAL A 169 14.13 6.93 -13.75
CA VAL A 169 13.13 8.00 -13.61
C VAL A 169 13.61 9.16 -12.73
N CYS A 170 14.64 8.95 -11.91
CA CYS A 170 15.19 9.95 -10.99
C CYS A 170 16.73 9.97 -11.02
N PRO A 171 17.36 10.25 -12.18
CA PRO A 171 18.81 10.20 -12.35
C PRO A 171 19.58 11.23 -11.51
N GLN A 172 18.91 12.30 -11.05
CA GLN A 172 19.48 13.28 -10.15
C GLN A 172 19.78 12.74 -8.74
N LEU A 173 19.17 11.60 -8.35
CA LEU A 173 19.39 10.99 -7.05
C LEU A 173 20.79 10.35 -6.97
N PHE A 174 21.12 9.51 -7.95
CA PHE A 174 22.44 8.95 -8.22
C PHE A 174 22.42 8.20 -9.56
N SER A 175 23.60 7.90 -10.10
CA SER A 175 23.78 7.06 -11.27
C SER A 175 23.46 5.58 -11.00
N PHE A 176 23.13 4.84 -12.07
CA PHE A 176 22.96 3.39 -11.97
C PHE A 176 24.25 2.70 -11.50
N ASP A 177 25.44 3.16 -11.90
CA ASP A 177 26.69 2.50 -11.54
C ASP A 177 26.94 2.56 -10.02
N SER A 178 26.59 3.68 -9.38
CA SER A 178 26.55 3.83 -7.92
C SER A 178 25.57 2.84 -7.26
N MET A 179 24.38 2.64 -7.85
CA MET A 179 23.42 1.65 -7.38
C MET A 179 23.95 0.21 -7.53
N ALA A 180 24.51 -0.14 -8.68
CA ALA A 180 25.08 -1.46 -8.93
C ALA A 180 26.23 -1.77 -7.96
N GLN A 181 27.10 -0.79 -7.70
CA GLN A 181 28.15 -0.92 -6.70
C GLN A 181 27.57 -1.13 -5.30
N ALA A 182 26.58 -0.33 -4.89
CA ALA A 182 25.93 -0.47 -3.60
C ALA A 182 25.21 -1.82 -3.44
N MET A 183 24.62 -2.36 -4.51
CA MET A 183 24.02 -3.69 -4.52
C MET A 183 25.07 -4.79 -4.34
N ALA A 184 26.20 -4.70 -5.06
CA ALA A 184 27.29 -5.68 -4.95
C ALA A 184 27.90 -5.69 -3.54
N GLU A 185 28.13 -4.52 -2.93
CA GLU A 185 28.64 -4.43 -1.55
C GLU A 185 27.66 -4.95 -0.48
N GLN A 186 26.37 -4.97 -0.79
CA GLN A 186 25.34 -5.60 0.03
C GLN A 186 25.26 -7.12 -0.17
N GLY A 187 26.13 -7.71 -0.99
CA GLY A 187 26.20 -9.14 -1.25
C GLY A 187 25.17 -9.65 -2.25
N ASN A 188 24.55 -8.78 -3.06
CA ASN A 188 23.67 -9.21 -4.14
C ASN A 188 24.50 -9.82 -5.27
N ASP A 189 24.00 -10.93 -5.85
CA ASP A 189 24.68 -11.61 -6.94
C ASP A 189 24.57 -10.85 -8.28
N GLU A 190 25.35 -11.29 -9.27
CA GLU A 190 25.35 -10.70 -10.62
C GLU A 190 23.98 -10.81 -11.29
N THR A 191 23.19 -11.85 -11.00
CA THR A 191 21.86 -12.06 -11.56
C THR A 191 20.88 -10.99 -11.09
N LYS A 192 20.95 -10.63 -9.81
CA LYS A 192 20.12 -9.60 -9.20
C LYS A 192 20.50 -8.21 -9.68
N VAL A 193 21.80 -7.92 -9.80
CA VAL A 193 22.28 -6.66 -10.42
C VAL A 193 21.85 -6.58 -11.89
N ALA A 194 21.94 -7.68 -12.65
CA ALA A 194 21.45 -7.74 -14.04
C ALA A 194 19.93 -7.56 -14.15
N SER A 195 19.17 -7.93 -13.10
CA SER A 195 17.73 -7.69 -13.03
C SER A 195 17.43 -6.20 -12.84
N ALA A 196 18.22 -5.49 -12.01
CA ALA A 196 18.15 -4.04 -11.91
C ALA A 196 18.53 -3.36 -13.23
N ARG A 197 19.59 -3.82 -13.90
CA ARG A 197 20.02 -3.27 -15.20
C ARG A 197 18.93 -3.37 -16.25
N ARG A 198 18.32 -4.55 -16.41
CA ARG A 198 17.19 -4.74 -17.34
C ARG A 198 16.02 -3.82 -17.05
N ALA A 199 15.70 -3.60 -15.78
CA ALA A 199 14.63 -2.68 -15.40
C ALA A 199 15.00 -1.22 -15.70
N TYR A 200 16.26 -0.82 -15.44
CA TYR A 200 16.76 0.51 -15.80
C TYR A 200 16.71 0.78 -17.30
N ASP A 201 17.15 -0.17 -18.13
CA ASP A 201 17.19 -0.01 -19.59
C ASP A 201 15.78 -0.04 -20.22
N GLY A 202 14.85 -0.79 -19.63
CA GLY A 202 13.48 -0.97 -20.12
C GLY A 202 12.43 -0.08 -19.46
N ALA A 203 12.81 0.76 -18.50
CA ALA A 203 11.88 1.64 -17.80
C ALA A 203 11.27 2.64 -18.79
N THR A 204 9.95 2.75 -18.72
CA THR A 204 9.16 3.72 -19.48
C THR A 204 8.28 4.49 -18.50
N THR A 205 7.95 5.72 -18.87
CA THR A 205 7.10 6.59 -18.06
C THR A 205 5.96 7.11 -18.94
N ARG A 206 4.71 6.83 -18.55
CA ARG A 206 3.53 7.47 -19.12
C ARG A 206 3.30 8.76 -18.35
N GLN A 207 3.14 9.88 -19.05
CA GLN A 207 2.71 11.11 -18.40
C GLN A 207 1.23 11.00 -18.01
N VAL A 208 0.90 11.37 -16.77
CA VAL A 208 -0.48 11.51 -16.29
C VAL A 208 -0.78 13.00 -16.15
N GLU A 209 -1.74 13.48 -16.93
CA GLU A 209 -2.13 14.88 -16.96
C GLU A 209 -3.12 15.23 -15.84
N PRO A 210 -3.21 16.52 -15.43
CA PRO A 210 -4.16 16.94 -14.42
C PRO A 210 -5.60 16.54 -14.78
N GLY A 211 -6.31 15.94 -13.81
CA GLY A 211 -7.67 15.45 -14.01
C GLY A 211 -7.78 14.06 -14.67
N GLU A 212 -6.68 13.41 -15.07
CA GLU A 212 -6.71 11.97 -15.37
C GLU A 212 -6.80 11.14 -14.08
N GLY A 213 -7.62 10.09 -14.11
CA GLY A 213 -7.79 9.12 -13.03
C GLY A 213 -9.17 9.13 -12.37
N SER A 214 -9.29 8.43 -11.24
CA SER A 214 -10.52 8.32 -10.46
C SER A 214 -10.97 9.67 -9.89
N SER A 215 -12.22 10.03 -10.15
CA SER A 215 -12.89 11.18 -9.54
C SER A 215 -13.50 10.87 -8.17
N GLU A 216 -13.27 9.66 -7.63
CA GLU A 216 -13.69 9.32 -6.27
C GLU A 216 -13.06 10.31 -5.27
N VAL A 217 -13.87 10.78 -4.32
CA VAL A 217 -13.39 11.66 -3.26
C VAL A 217 -13.00 10.77 -2.07
N PRO A 218 -11.72 10.73 -1.67
CA PRO A 218 -11.30 9.94 -0.52
C PRO A 218 -12.08 10.34 0.73
N PHE A 219 -12.56 9.36 1.49
CA PHE A 219 -13.22 9.66 2.75
C PHE A 219 -12.23 10.22 3.76
N THR A 220 -12.70 11.15 4.58
CA THR A 220 -11.91 11.80 5.63
C THR A 220 -12.67 11.73 6.96
N PHE A 221 -11.95 11.97 8.05
CA PHE A 221 -12.53 12.03 9.39
C PHE A 221 -12.31 13.42 9.98
N ASP A 222 -13.33 13.94 10.64
CA ASP A 222 -13.21 15.15 11.44
C ASP A 222 -12.45 14.82 12.75
N LEU A 223 -11.18 15.21 12.79
CA LEU A 223 -10.36 15.04 13.98
C LEU A 223 -10.75 16.08 15.04
N LEU A 224 -11.20 15.62 16.20
CA LEU A 224 -11.51 16.50 17.33
C LEU A 224 -10.26 17.25 17.77
N GLY A 225 -10.35 18.58 17.85
CA GLY A 225 -9.33 19.39 18.49
C GLY A 225 -9.26 19.12 19.99
N TRP A 226 -8.11 19.40 20.63
CA TRP A 226 -7.89 19.13 22.06
C TRP A 226 -8.93 19.80 22.99
N GLN A 227 -9.57 20.88 22.54
CA GLN A 227 -10.63 21.59 23.28
C GLN A 227 -12.01 20.93 23.17
N ALA A 228 -12.21 20.10 22.15
CA ALA A 228 -13.46 19.38 21.88
C ALA A 228 -13.40 17.92 22.38
N MET A 229 -12.23 17.45 22.83
CA MET A 229 -12.10 16.16 23.47
C MET A 229 -12.84 16.16 24.81
N GLU A 230 -13.63 15.11 25.06
CA GLU A 230 -14.35 14.94 26.33
C GLU A 230 -13.35 14.74 27.49
N GLU A 231 -13.77 15.11 28.71
CA GLU A 231 -12.98 14.82 29.90
C GLU A 231 -12.97 13.30 30.16
N GLY A 232 -11.83 12.67 29.89
CA GLY A 232 -11.67 11.22 29.94
C GLY A 232 -11.95 10.52 28.61
N LEU A 233 -11.40 9.31 28.46
CA LEU A 233 -11.55 8.52 27.24
C LEU A 233 -12.88 7.74 27.30
N VAL A 234 -13.99 8.38 26.91
CA VAL A 234 -15.31 7.73 26.84
C VAL A 234 -15.51 7.08 25.47
N ILE A 235 -15.26 5.77 25.38
CA ILE A 235 -15.60 4.99 24.20
C ILE A 235 -17.06 4.53 24.33
N ARG A 236 -17.92 5.04 23.46
CA ARG A 236 -19.34 4.63 23.40
C ARG A 236 -19.43 3.20 22.88
N ALA A 237 -20.27 2.39 23.52
CA ALA A 237 -20.49 1.02 23.08
C ALA A 237 -21.20 0.99 21.72
N GLN A 238 -20.77 0.09 20.84
CA GLN A 238 -21.48 -0.21 19.61
C GLN A 238 -22.75 -1.00 19.93
N GLY A 239 -23.77 -0.83 19.09
CA GLY A 239 -24.96 -1.66 19.16
C GLY A 239 -24.64 -3.11 18.77
N LYS A 240 -25.64 -3.98 18.87
CA LYS A 240 -25.47 -5.41 18.61
C LYS A 240 -25.74 -5.78 17.14
N GLY A 241 -26.27 -4.87 16.33
CA GLY A 241 -26.86 -5.19 15.04
C GLY A 241 -28.36 -5.50 15.11
N GLY A 242 -28.92 -5.86 13.95
CA GLY A 242 -30.33 -6.16 13.75
C GLY A 242 -30.55 -7.20 12.66
N GLY A 243 -31.77 -7.32 12.15
CA GLY A 243 -32.05 -8.22 11.03
C GLY A 243 -31.41 -7.75 9.73
N PHE A 244 -31.24 -8.67 8.79
CA PHE A 244 -30.50 -8.43 7.55
C PHE A 244 -31.12 -7.27 6.75
N ARG A 245 -30.33 -6.24 6.46
CA ARG A 245 -30.77 -5.03 5.74
C ARG A 245 -32.04 -4.39 6.32
N GLY A 246 -32.21 -4.46 7.64
CA GLY A 246 -33.36 -3.90 8.37
C GLY A 246 -34.62 -4.77 8.35
N GLY A 247 -34.53 -6.02 7.89
CA GLY A 247 -35.64 -6.98 7.97
C GLY A 247 -35.84 -7.60 9.35
N ASP A 248 -36.85 -8.46 9.48
CA ASP A 248 -37.16 -9.22 10.71
C ASP A 248 -36.40 -10.56 10.81
N GLU A 249 -35.76 -11.00 9.72
CA GLU A 249 -35.00 -12.25 9.60
C GLU A 249 -33.53 -12.00 9.25
N GLY A 250 -32.69 -13.02 9.42
CA GLY A 250 -31.24 -12.91 9.26
C GLY A 250 -30.60 -12.09 10.40
N PHE A 251 -29.32 -11.74 10.22
CA PHE A 251 -28.57 -10.95 11.19
C PHE A 251 -27.46 -10.14 10.52
N GLN A 252 -27.43 -8.84 10.81
CA GLN A 252 -26.39 -7.92 10.37
C GLN A 252 -25.81 -7.23 11.62
N PRO A 253 -24.51 -7.45 11.94
CA PRO A 253 -23.88 -6.79 13.08
C PRO A 253 -23.76 -5.28 12.85
N ASP A 254 -23.87 -4.50 13.91
CA ASP A 254 -23.44 -3.10 13.88
C ASP A 254 -21.92 -3.06 13.72
N ARG A 255 -21.44 -2.10 12.94
CA ARG A 255 -20.03 -1.96 12.61
C ARG A 255 -19.52 -0.59 13.03
N ASN A 256 -18.21 -0.51 13.18
CA ASN A 256 -17.59 0.78 13.46
C ASN A 256 -17.63 1.65 12.20
N GLU A 257 -18.41 2.72 12.23
CA GLU A 257 -18.52 3.69 11.12
C GLU A 257 -17.17 4.35 10.80
N VAL A 258 -16.28 4.44 11.80
CA VAL A 258 -14.93 4.97 11.68
C VAL A 258 -13.89 3.85 11.71
N PHE A 259 -14.20 2.64 11.24
CA PHE A 259 -13.18 1.60 11.04
C PHE A 259 -13.44 0.75 9.79
N LYS A 260 -13.38 1.43 8.65
CA LYS A 260 -13.37 0.81 7.31
C LYS A 260 -12.06 0.05 7.11
N LYS A 261 -12.11 -1.13 6.49
CA LYS A 261 -10.91 -1.98 6.29
C LYS A 261 -10.63 -2.30 4.83
N PHE A 262 -11.48 -1.84 3.93
CA PHE A 262 -11.40 -2.23 2.54
C PHE A 262 -10.10 -1.77 1.85
N SER A 263 -9.56 -0.63 2.28
CA SER A 263 -8.28 -0.06 1.84
C SER A 263 -7.08 -0.98 2.11
N THR A 264 -7.22 -1.97 2.99
CA THR A 264 -6.15 -2.92 3.33
C THR A 264 -6.11 -4.15 2.44
N ARG A 265 -7.08 -4.32 1.52
CA ARG A 265 -7.19 -5.53 0.69
C ARG A 265 -6.20 -5.53 -0.47
N SER A 266 -5.51 -6.66 -0.63
CA SER A 266 -4.92 -7.08 -1.91
C SER A 266 -5.79 -8.10 -2.65
N MET A 267 -6.71 -8.76 -1.94
CA MET A 267 -7.68 -9.72 -2.47
C MET A 267 -8.99 -9.62 -1.68
N ARG A 268 -10.12 -9.99 -2.31
CA ARG A 268 -11.43 -10.10 -1.66
C ARG A 268 -12.08 -11.48 -1.88
N PRO A 269 -12.92 -11.98 -0.97
CA PRO A 269 -13.62 -13.24 -1.17
C PRO A 269 -14.79 -13.07 -2.15
N VAL A 270 -14.90 -13.97 -3.10
CA VAL A 270 -16.08 -14.19 -3.95
C VAL A 270 -16.73 -15.49 -3.52
N ILE A 271 -18.04 -15.45 -3.28
CA ILE A 271 -18.78 -16.56 -2.68
C ILE A 271 -19.74 -17.14 -3.70
N ASN A 272 -19.64 -18.45 -3.95
CA ASN A 272 -20.61 -19.19 -4.73
C ASN A 272 -21.72 -19.72 -3.79
N PHE A 273 -22.84 -19.01 -3.74
CA PHE A 273 -23.97 -19.39 -2.90
C PHE A 273 -24.68 -20.67 -3.33
N GLU A 274 -24.52 -21.12 -4.58
CA GLU A 274 -25.13 -22.37 -5.06
C GLU A 274 -24.44 -23.61 -4.46
N THR A 275 -23.15 -23.51 -4.15
CA THR A 275 -22.38 -24.61 -3.54
C THR A 275 -22.32 -24.53 -2.01
N CYS A 276 -22.81 -23.43 -1.42
CA CYS A 276 -22.77 -23.20 0.01
C CYS A 276 -23.67 -24.18 0.78
N ILE A 277 -23.06 -24.93 1.71
CA ILE A 277 -23.77 -25.87 2.60
C ILE A 277 -24.21 -25.24 3.94
N LYS A 278 -24.11 -23.91 4.07
CA LYS A 278 -24.56 -23.13 5.24
C LYS A 278 -23.93 -23.56 6.58
N CYS A 279 -22.66 -23.97 6.56
CA CYS A 279 -21.96 -24.53 7.72
C CYS A 279 -21.50 -23.52 8.79
N THR A 280 -21.69 -22.21 8.59
CA THR A 280 -21.29 -21.10 9.49
C THR A 280 -19.79 -20.87 9.69
N LEU A 281 -18.90 -21.72 9.17
CA LEU A 281 -17.45 -21.63 9.44
C LEU A 281 -16.83 -20.31 8.99
N CYS A 282 -17.16 -19.82 7.79
CA CYS A 282 -16.68 -18.53 7.29
C CYS A 282 -17.12 -17.35 8.17
N TRP A 283 -18.34 -17.41 8.71
CA TRP A 283 -18.90 -16.40 9.62
C TRP A 283 -18.24 -16.45 11.01
N LEU A 284 -18.13 -17.65 11.61
CA LEU A 284 -17.53 -17.84 12.95
C LEU A 284 -16.04 -17.51 13.01
N GLN A 285 -15.30 -17.82 11.93
CA GLN A 285 -13.85 -17.65 11.88
C GLN A 285 -13.43 -16.29 11.32
N CYS A 286 -14.37 -15.46 10.85
CA CYS A 286 -14.04 -14.13 10.37
C CYS A 286 -13.57 -13.25 11.53
N PRO A 287 -12.31 -12.80 11.56
CA PRO A 287 -11.77 -12.00 12.66
C PRO A 287 -12.39 -10.59 12.73
N ASP A 288 -13.02 -10.15 11.63
CA ASP A 288 -13.58 -8.81 11.47
C ASP A 288 -15.11 -8.79 11.49
N THR A 289 -15.76 -9.95 11.65
CA THR A 289 -17.23 -10.07 11.61
C THR A 289 -17.83 -9.41 10.36
N CYS A 290 -17.18 -9.60 9.21
CA CYS A 290 -17.60 -8.98 7.95
C CYS A 290 -18.77 -9.70 7.28
N PHE A 291 -19.22 -10.86 7.78
CA PHE A 291 -20.32 -11.60 7.18
C PHE A 291 -21.66 -11.26 7.85
N ASP A 292 -22.64 -10.92 7.02
CA ASP A 292 -24.05 -10.78 7.35
C ASP A 292 -24.76 -12.12 7.09
N VAL A 293 -25.62 -12.53 8.01
CA VAL A 293 -26.45 -13.73 7.86
C VAL A 293 -27.72 -13.36 7.11
N THR A 294 -27.92 -13.91 5.92
CA THR A 294 -29.11 -13.64 5.11
C THR A 294 -30.33 -14.40 5.67
N PRO A 295 -31.58 -14.01 5.31
CA PRO A 295 -32.79 -14.72 5.75
C PRO A 295 -32.82 -16.20 5.37
N ASP A 296 -32.24 -16.57 4.23
CA ASP A 296 -32.13 -17.95 3.76
C ASP A 296 -30.93 -18.70 4.37
N GLY A 297 -30.18 -18.09 5.29
CA GLY A 297 -29.08 -18.72 6.03
C GLY A 297 -27.75 -18.82 5.26
N LEU A 298 -27.56 -17.97 4.24
CA LEU A 298 -26.28 -17.73 3.58
C LEU A 298 -25.49 -16.64 4.34
N PHE A 299 -24.25 -16.41 3.92
CA PHE A 299 -23.32 -15.48 4.56
C PHE A 299 -22.81 -14.47 3.52
N ASP A 300 -23.40 -13.28 3.49
CA ASP A 300 -23.05 -12.19 2.58
C ASP A 300 -21.91 -11.35 3.20
N ALA A 301 -20.81 -11.18 2.48
CA ALA A 301 -19.65 -10.47 3.02
C ALA A 301 -19.76 -8.97 2.75
N ASN A 302 -19.79 -8.16 3.83
CA ASN A 302 -19.70 -6.72 3.76
C ASN A 302 -18.29 -6.28 3.33
N MET A 303 -18.19 -5.78 2.10
CA MET A 303 -16.94 -5.36 1.49
C MET A 303 -16.37 -4.05 2.06
N GLU A 304 -17.08 -3.28 2.87
CA GLU A 304 -16.46 -2.13 3.55
C GLU A 304 -15.59 -2.56 4.74
N SER A 305 -15.98 -3.68 5.36
CA SER A 305 -15.38 -4.18 6.60
C SER A 305 -14.42 -5.34 6.37
N CYS A 306 -14.49 -5.98 5.21
CA CYS A 306 -13.58 -7.06 4.84
C CYS A 306 -12.16 -6.51 4.61
N CYS A 307 -11.20 -7.03 5.38
CA CYS A 307 -9.77 -6.71 5.22
C CYS A 307 -9.04 -7.64 4.22
N GLY A 308 -9.72 -8.64 3.66
CA GLY A 308 -9.14 -9.54 2.64
C GLY A 308 -8.18 -10.61 3.18
N CYS A 309 -8.33 -11.02 4.45
CA CYS A 309 -7.39 -11.93 5.12
C CYS A 309 -7.37 -13.39 4.60
N GLY A 310 -8.36 -13.80 3.80
CA GLY A 310 -8.43 -15.17 3.25
C GLY A 310 -8.83 -16.28 4.23
N VAL A 311 -9.09 -15.97 5.51
CA VAL A 311 -9.49 -16.99 6.50
C VAL A 311 -10.76 -17.73 6.07
N CYS A 312 -11.72 -17.03 5.47
CA CYS A 312 -12.98 -17.61 5.02
C CYS A 312 -12.81 -18.66 3.90
N GLU A 313 -11.90 -18.44 2.96
CA GLU A 313 -11.51 -19.44 1.94
C GLU A 313 -10.84 -20.64 2.61
N ALA A 314 -9.86 -20.38 3.50
CA ALA A 314 -9.09 -21.44 4.15
C ALA A 314 -9.92 -22.39 5.03
N VAL A 315 -11.03 -21.92 5.62
CA VAL A 315 -11.88 -22.73 6.50
C VAL A 315 -13.12 -23.30 5.80
N CYS A 316 -13.41 -22.87 4.58
CA CYS A 316 -14.57 -23.38 3.85
C CYS A 316 -14.36 -24.87 3.50
N PRO A 317 -15.25 -25.79 3.89
CA PRO A 317 -15.08 -27.21 3.62
C PRO A 317 -15.50 -27.60 2.19
N VAL A 318 -16.16 -26.69 1.46
CA VAL A 318 -16.60 -26.91 0.08
C VAL A 318 -15.59 -26.27 -0.87
N PRO A 319 -14.94 -27.06 -1.74
CA PRO A 319 -14.02 -26.53 -2.74
C PRO A 319 -14.64 -25.41 -3.56
N ASP A 320 -13.88 -24.32 -3.76
CA ASP A 320 -14.26 -23.17 -4.59
C ASP A 320 -15.59 -22.50 -4.24
N CYS A 321 -16.13 -22.75 -3.04
CA CYS A 321 -17.32 -22.06 -2.55
C CYS A 321 -17.00 -20.64 -2.08
N VAL A 322 -15.80 -20.44 -1.52
CA VAL A 322 -15.24 -19.12 -1.24
C VAL A 322 -13.88 -19.07 -1.92
N THR A 323 -13.67 -18.10 -2.80
CA THR A 323 -12.40 -17.94 -3.52
C THR A 323 -11.88 -16.52 -3.35
N MET A 324 -10.61 -16.37 -2.97
CA MET A 324 -9.96 -15.08 -2.92
C MET A 324 -9.55 -14.64 -4.34
N VAL A 325 -10.06 -13.49 -4.76
CA VAL A 325 -9.78 -12.90 -6.08
C VAL A 325 -9.04 -11.58 -5.88
N SER A 326 -8.13 -11.25 -6.80
CA SER A 326 -7.33 -10.02 -6.75
C SER A 326 -8.23 -8.80 -6.61
N GLU A 327 -7.91 -7.90 -5.67
CA GLU A 327 -8.66 -6.66 -5.49
C GLU A 327 -8.59 -5.78 -6.76
N ALA A 328 -7.52 -5.91 -7.54
CA ALA A 328 -7.33 -5.20 -8.81
C ALA A 328 -8.40 -5.56 -9.87
N ASP A 329 -9.05 -6.71 -9.76
CA ASP A 329 -10.04 -7.15 -10.76
C ASP A 329 -11.43 -6.49 -10.56
N PHE A 330 -11.56 -5.57 -9.60
CA PHE A 330 -12.84 -4.96 -9.19
C PHE A 330 -12.78 -3.44 -9.12
N ASN A 331 -13.29 -2.74 -10.14
CA ASN A 331 -13.40 -1.28 -10.15
C ASN A 331 -14.65 -0.80 -9.42
#